data_AF-A0A940NNW1-F1
#
_entry.id   AF-A0A940NNW1-F1
#
_cell.length_a   1.000
_cell.length_b   1.000
_cell.length_c   1.000
_cell.angle_alpha   90.00
_cell.angle_beta   90.00
_cell.angle_gamma   90.00
#
_symmetry.space_group_name_H-M   'P 1'
#
loop_
_entity.id
_entity.type
_entity.pdbx_description
1 polymer ?
#
loop_
_entity_poly.entity_id
_entity_poly.type
_entity_poly.pdbx_seq_one_letter_code
_entity_poly.pdbx_strand_id
1 'polypeptide(L)'
;MTGTLVNAAAIIAGTLIGLLVKKGLPDDKEKAIMKIMGLAVMVIGINGVISSMFTVGADGTLSSSGELLMVVSLIIGTIAGEYLNIDEHLNRFGQRIEEKTKAEGFSKGFISATILYCVGAMAIIGSLNDGLTGDSSVLFIKGALDGTMSIMLTASLGIGVAFSAIPVLLYQGAISLLAGIISP
;
A
#
# COMPACT_ATOMS: atom_id res chain seq x y z
N MET A 1 -6.72 0.57 15.39
CA MET A 1 -6.70 1.69 14.41
C MET A 1 -5.45 2.58 14.54
N THR A 2 -4.67 2.48 15.62
CA THR A 2 -3.48 3.30 15.85
C THR A 2 -2.45 3.12 14.73
N GLY A 3 -2.25 1.88 14.25
CA GLY A 3 -1.34 1.58 13.16
C GLY A 3 -1.69 2.32 11.86
N THR A 4 -2.98 2.37 11.52
CA THR A 4 -3.47 3.01 10.29
C THR A 4 -3.22 4.52 10.29
N LEU A 5 -3.46 5.17 11.44
CA LEU A 5 -3.20 6.60 11.60
C LEU A 5 -1.69 6.90 11.51
N VAL A 6 -0.85 6.06 12.09
CA VAL A 6 0.61 6.22 12.01
C VAL A 6 1.10 6.02 10.57
N ASN A 7 0.56 5.04 9.83
CA ASN A 7 0.92 4.85 8.42
C ASN A 7 0.56 6.09 7.57
N ALA A 8 -0.66 6.60 7.71
CA ALA A 8 -1.09 7.81 7.00
C ALA A 8 -0.25 9.04 7.38
N ALA A 9 0.07 9.20 8.66
CA ALA A 9 0.95 10.27 9.12
C ALA A 9 2.37 10.13 8.54
N ALA A 10 2.90 8.90 8.44
CA ALA A 10 4.19 8.63 7.84
C ALA A 10 4.21 8.97 6.34
N ILE A 11 3.13 8.68 5.61
CA ILE A 11 2.98 9.09 4.20
C ILE A 11 3.03 10.62 4.08
N ILE A 12 2.23 11.34 4.87
CA ILE A 12 2.18 12.81 4.82
C ILE A 12 3.54 13.41 5.20
N ALA A 13 4.14 12.94 6.30
CA ALA A 13 5.46 13.40 6.75
C ALA A 13 6.54 13.11 5.70
N GLY A 14 6.53 11.91 5.13
CA GLY A 14 7.43 11.52 4.05
C GLY A 14 7.26 12.42 2.83
N THR A 15 6.03 12.73 2.43
CA THR A 15 5.78 13.68 1.33
C THR A 15 6.29 15.07 1.65
N LEU A 16 6.06 15.60 2.85
CA LEU A 16 6.59 16.92 3.21
C LEU A 16 8.12 16.98 3.12
N ILE A 17 8.81 15.95 3.61
CA ILE A 17 10.27 15.82 3.47
C ILE A 17 10.66 15.70 2.00
N GLY A 18 9.95 14.88 1.22
CA GLY A 18 10.19 14.69 -0.21
C GLY A 18 10.06 15.98 -1.03
N LEU A 19 9.13 16.87 -0.67
CA LEU A 19 8.99 18.19 -1.30
C LEU A 19 10.22 19.07 -1.08
N LEU A 20 10.86 18.99 0.09
CA LEU A 20 12.11 19.73 0.38
C LEU A 20 13.28 19.18 -0.45
N VAL A 21 13.31 17.86 -0.67
CA VAL A 21 14.36 17.16 -1.45
C VAL A 21 14.13 17.28 -2.97
N LYS A 22 12.89 17.53 -3.42
CA LYS A 22 12.46 17.58 -4.83
C LYS A 22 13.33 18.46 -5.73
N LYS A 23 13.89 19.56 -5.22
CA LYS A 23 14.74 20.48 -6.00
C LYS A 23 16.09 19.88 -6.45
N GLY A 24 16.45 18.65 -6.06
CA GLY A 24 17.77 18.07 -6.32
C GLY A 24 17.82 16.68 -6.97
N LEU A 25 16.70 16.08 -7.40
CA LEU A 25 16.71 14.71 -7.94
C LEU A 25 16.70 14.66 -9.48
N PRO A 26 17.73 14.08 -10.14
CA PRO A 26 17.72 13.84 -11.59
C PRO A 26 16.76 12.69 -12.00
N ASP A 27 16.16 12.79 -13.18
CA ASP A 27 15.19 11.82 -13.76
C ASP A 27 15.68 10.37 -13.78
N ASP A 28 17.00 10.14 -13.93
CA ASP A 28 17.58 8.79 -13.94
C ASP A 28 17.51 8.14 -12.54
N LYS A 29 17.62 8.93 -11.48
CA LYS A 29 17.49 8.43 -10.10
C LYS A 29 16.05 8.07 -9.79
N GLU A 30 15.07 8.82 -10.29
CA GLU A 30 13.66 8.47 -10.20
C GLU A 30 13.37 7.09 -10.80
N LYS A 31 13.83 6.85 -12.04
CA LYS A 31 13.61 5.55 -12.71
C LYS A 31 14.28 4.40 -11.96
N ALA A 32 15.48 4.62 -11.43
CA ALA A 32 16.18 3.64 -10.61
C ALA A 32 15.40 3.30 -9.32
N ILE A 33 14.85 4.31 -8.66
CA ILE A 33 14.03 4.14 -7.45
C ILE A 33 12.76 3.36 -7.76
N MET A 34 12.02 3.70 -8.81
CA MET A 34 10.81 2.96 -9.18
C MET A 34 11.10 1.48 -9.46
N LYS A 35 12.24 1.16 -10.07
CA LYS A 35 12.68 -0.23 -10.28
C LYS A 35 12.97 -0.94 -8.94
N ILE A 36 13.69 -0.31 -8.03
CA ILE A 36 13.98 -0.86 -6.70
C ILE A 36 12.69 -1.08 -5.90
N MET A 37 11.74 -0.15 -5.99
CA MET A 37 10.44 -0.28 -5.33
C MET A 37 9.63 -1.44 -5.90
N GLY A 38 9.59 -1.61 -7.22
CA GLY A 38 8.96 -2.77 -7.85
C GLY A 38 9.60 -4.10 -7.39
N LEU A 39 10.93 -4.12 -7.28
CA LEU A 39 11.68 -5.28 -6.74
C LEU A 39 11.33 -5.54 -5.26
N ALA A 40 11.25 -4.50 -4.43
CA ALA A 40 10.88 -4.63 -3.03
C ALA A 40 9.46 -5.18 -2.86
N VAL A 41 8.49 -4.68 -3.63
CA VAL A 41 7.11 -5.18 -3.64
C VAL A 41 7.06 -6.64 -4.07
N MET A 42 7.84 -7.03 -5.09
CA MET A 42 7.95 -8.42 -5.51
C MET A 42 8.46 -9.32 -4.38
N VAL A 43 9.55 -8.93 -3.70
CA VAL A 43 10.11 -9.69 -2.56
C VAL A 43 9.10 -9.81 -1.42
N ILE A 44 8.39 -8.73 -1.09
CA ILE A 44 7.33 -8.75 -0.05
C ILE A 44 6.20 -9.70 -0.45
N GLY A 45 5.76 -9.66 -1.71
CA GLY A 45 4.73 -10.56 -2.24
C GLY A 45 5.15 -12.02 -2.14
N ILE A 46 6.37 -12.35 -2.56
CA ILE A 46 6.93 -13.71 -2.46
C ILE A 46 7.00 -14.17 -1.00
N ASN A 47 7.50 -13.32 -0.10
CA ASN A 47 7.54 -13.65 1.33
C ASN A 47 6.14 -13.92 1.89
N GLY A 48 5.14 -13.12 1.54
CA GLY A 48 3.76 -13.33 1.98
C GLY A 48 3.20 -14.68 1.52
N VAL A 49 3.47 -15.07 0.27
CA VAL A 49 3.10 -16.38 -0.27
C VAL A 49 3.81 -17.49 0.50
N ILE A 50 5.13 -17.39 0.69
CA ILE A 50 5.91 -18.42 1.37
C ILE A 50 5.43 -18.61 2.81
N SER A 51 5.26 -17.51 3.56
CA SER A 51 4.80 -17.57 4.96
C SER A 51 3.38 -18.09 5.13
N SER A 52 2.53 -17.94 4.11
CA SER A 52 1.13 -18.39 4.17
C SER A 52 0.96 -19.84 3.71
N MET A 53 1.86 -20.35 2.87
CA MET A 53 1.73 -21.68 2.26
C MET A 53 2.59 -22.75 2.89
N PHE A 54 3.79 -22.39 3.33
CA PHE A 54 4.74 -23.33 3.91
C PHE A 54 4.62 -23.28 5.43
N THR A 55 4.06 -24.33 6.00
CA THR A 55 4.01 -24.49 7.46
C THR A 55 5.03 -25.55 7.84
N VAL A 56 5.95 -25.20 8.76
CA VAL A 56 6.91 -26.17 9.31
C VAL A 56 6.23 -26.83 10.50
N GLY A 57 5.94 -28.13 10.38
CA GLY A 57 5.44 -28.94 11.48
C GLY A 57 6.48 -29.06 12.59
N ALA A 58 6.03 -29.33 13.83
CA ALA A 58 6.91 -29.52 14.99
C ALA A 58 7.89 -30.71 14.85
N ASP A 59 7.67 -31.57 13.86
CA ASP A 59 8.49 -32.70 13.45
C ASP A 59 9.55 -32.36 12.38
N GLY A 60 9.64 -31.10 11.96
CA GLY A 60 10.55 -30.64 10.91
C GLY A 60 10.06 -30.92 9.49
N THR A 61 8.82 -31.39 9.31
CA THR A 61 8.24 -31.60 7.98
C THR A 61 7.71 -30.29 7.41
N LEU A 62 8.10 -29.98 6.16
CA LEU A 62 7.48 -28.88 5.41
C LEU A 62 6.17 -29.38 4.81
N SER A 63 5.04 -28.85 5.29
CA SER A 63 3.74 -29.07 4.67
C SER A 63 3.34 -27.85 3.86
N SER A 64 3.00 -28.06 2.59
CA SER A 64 2.39 -27.03 1.74
C SER A 64 0.87 -27.13 1.83
N SER A 65 0.20 -26.04 2.15
CA SER A 65 -1.27 -25.97 2.22
C SER A 65 -1.77 -24.64 1.66
N GLY A 66 -2.91 -24.64 0.98
CA GLY A 66 -3.53 -23.40 0.47
C GLY A 66 -3.23 -23.05 -1.00
N GLU A 67 -2.53 -23.90 -1.76
CA GLU A 67 -2.29 -23.72 -3.21
C GLU A 67 -3.59 -23.50 -4.00
N LEU A 68 -4.57 -24.40 -3.79
CA LEU A 68 -5.88 -24.30 -4.45
C LEU A 68 -6.64 -23.03 -4.02
N LEU A 69 -6.60 -22.69 -2.73
CA LEU A 69 -7.26 -21.49 -2.21
C LEU A 69 -6.66 -20.22 -2.81
N MET A 70 -5.34 -20.17 -3.00
CA MET A 70 -4.68 -19.06 -3.67
C MET A 70 -5.16 -18.93 -5.12
N VAL A 71 -5.15 -20.02 -5.90
CA VAL A 71 -5.59 -20.00 -7.30
C VAL A 71 -7.04 -19.50 -7.39
N VAL A 72 -7.93 -20.02 -6.55
CA VAL A 72 -9.34 -19.60 -6.50
C VAL A 72 -9.46 -18.12 -6.10
N SER A 73 -8.70 -17.67 -5.09
CA SER A 73 -8.73 -16.28 -4.62
C SER A 73 -8.22 -15.31 -5.68
N LEU A 74 -7.18 -15.69 -6.43
CA LEU A 74 -6.65 -14.89 -7.55
C LEU A 74 -7.66 -14.79 -8.69
N ILE A 75 -8.32 -15.88 -9.07
CA ILE A 75 -9.36 -15.87 -10.11
C ILE A 75 -10.52 -14.96 -9.70
N ILE A 76 -11.09 -15.19 -8.51
CA ILE A 76 -12.23 -14.42 -8.01
C ILE A 76 -11.84 -12.94 -7.84
N GLY A 77 -10.68 -12.68 -7.26
CA GLY A 77 -10.16 -11.32 -7.06
C GLY A 77 -9.95 -10.58 -8.37
N THR A 78 -9.43 -11.25 -9.40
CA THR A 78 -9.22 -10.65 -10.74
C THR A 78 -10.56 -10.32 -11.40
N ILE A 79 -11.53 -11.24 -11.39
CA ILE A 79 -12.87 -11.00 -11.96
C ILE A 79 -13.57 -9.86 -11.22
N ALA A 80 -13.51 -9.85 -9.88
CA ALA A 80 -14.09 -8.80 -9.07
C ALA A 80 -13.42 -7.45 -9.34
N GLY A 81 -12.08 -7.41 -9.42
CA GLY A 81 -11.32 -6.21 -9.73
C GLY A 81 -11.66 -5.63 -11.11
N GLU A 82 -11.73 -6.49 -12.13
CA GLU A 82 -12.10 -6.11 -13.50
C GLU A 82 -13.52 -5.55 -13.56
N TYR A 83 -14.46 -6.13 -12.82
CA TYR A 83 -15.85 -5.62 -12.78
C TYR A 83 -15.93 -4.26 -12.08
N LEU A 84 -15.22 -4.10 -10.97
CA LEU A 84 -15.21 -2.88 -10.16
C LEU A 84 -14.44 -1.73 -10.82
N ASN A 85 -13.50 -2.02 -11.73
CA ASN A 85 -12.71 -1.02 -12.46
C ASN A 85 -12.10 0.06 -11.54
N ILE A 86 -11.56 -0.34 -10.39
CA ILE A 86 -11.12 0.60 -9.34
C ILE A 86 -10.03 1.54 -9.86
N ASP A 87 -9.11 1.04 -10.68
CA ASP A 87 -8.04 1.82 -11.31
C ASP A 87 -8.59 2.97 -12.17
N GLU A 88 -9.60 2.71 -13.00
CA GLU A 88 -10.24 3.72 -13.85
C GLU A 88 -10.97 4.79 -13.02
N HIS A 89 -11.64 4.36 -11.94
CA HIS A 89 -12.32 5.30 -11.02
C HIS A 89 -11.32 6.20 -10.29
N LEU A 90 -10.21 5.63 -9.80
CA LEU A 90 -9.13 6.40 -9.19
C LEU A 90 -8.47 7.36 -10.19
N ASN A 91 -8.28 6.92 -11.44
CA ASN A 91 -7.70 7.75 -12.49
C ASN A 91 -8.60 8.96 -12.82
N ARG A 92 -9.89 8.73 -13.04
CA ARG A 92 -10.88 9.79 -13.27
C ARG A 92 -10.99 10.74 -12.08
N PHE A 93 -10.94 10.21 -10.86
CA PHE A 93 -10.96 11.02 -9.65
C PHE A 93 -9.70 11.91 -9.55
N GLY A 94 -8.53 11.33 -9.77
CA GLY A 94 -7.25 12.06 -9.79
C GLY A 94 -7.24 13.16 -10.84
N GLN A 95 -7.67 12.87 -12.07
CA GLN A 95 -7.77 13.84 -13.17
C GLN A 95 -8.74 14.98 -12.84
N ARG A 96 -9.92 14.69 -12.29
CA ARG A 96 -10.87 15.73 -11.87
C ARG A 96 -10.31 16.66 -10.81
N ILE A 97 -9.49 16.16 -9.88
CA ILE A 97 -8.81 17.00 -8.89
C ILE A 97 -7.74 17.84 -9.56
N GLU A 98 -6.93 17.25 -10.44
CA GLU A 98 -5.89 17.96 -11.18
C GLU A 98 -6.46 19.11 -12.03
N GLU A 99 -7.55 18.88 -12.76
CA GLU A 99 -8.25 19.91 -13.54
C GLU A 99 -8.77 21.06 -12.67
N LYS A 100 -9.34 20.74 -11.48
CA LYS A 100 -9.87 21.74 -10.56
C LYS A 100 -8.78 22.54 -9.85
N THR A 101 -7.67 21.89 -9.52
CA THR A 101 -6.57 22.49 -8.75
C THR A 101 -5.52 23.13 -9.66
N LYS A 102 -5.58 22.87 -10.98
CA LYS A 102 -4.54 23.24 -11.97
C LYS A 102 -3.14 22.77 -11.57
N ALA A 103 -3.06 21.69 -10.80
CA ALA A 103 -1.81 21.14 -10.29
C ALA A 103 -1.31 20.05 -11.24
N GLU A 104 -0.58 20.45 -12.29
CA GLU A 104 -0.03 19.51 -13.27
C GLU A 104 0.80 18.39 -12.60
N GLY A 105 0.55 17.15 -12.99
CA GLY A 105 1.21 15.95 -12.46
C GLY A 105 0.64 15.44 -11.14
N PHE A 106 -0.36 16.12 -10.56
CA PHE A 106 -1.02 15.72 -9.31
C PHE A 106 -1.64 14.32 -9.42
N SER A 107 -2.43 14.06 -10.48
CA SER A 107 -3.13 12.78 -10.64
C SER A 107 -2.15 11.63 -10.67
N LYS A 108 -1.06 11.77 -11.42
CA LYS A 108 -0.01 10.74 -11.52
C LYS A 108 0.59 10.40 -10.16
N GLY A 109 0.96 11.40 -9.36
CA GLY A 109 1.49 11.20 -8.02
C GLY A 109 0.48 10.54 -7.08
N PHE A 110 -0.77 11.01 -7.09
CA PHE A 110 -1.85 10.45 -6.29
C PHE A 110 -2.16 8.99 -6.65
N ILE A 111 -2.35 8.69 -7.94
CA ILE A 111 -2.74 7.35 -8.43
C ILE A 111 -1.61 6.35 -8.18
N SER A 112 -0.38 6.68 -8.57
CA SER A 112 0.76 5.77 -8.40
C SER A 112 1.01 5.43 -6.94
N ALA A 113 0.97 6.43 -6.04
CA ALA A 113 1.14 6.20 -4.62
C ALA A 113 -0.02 5.40 -4.01
N THR A 114 -1.27 5.70 -4.40
CA THR A 114 -2.46 4.99 -3.91
C THR A 114 -2.42 3.51 -4.25
N ILE A 115 -2.16 3.17 -5.52
CA ILE A 115 -2.08 1.77 -5.97
C ILE A 115 -0.96 1.06 -5.21
N LEU A 116 0.22 1.68 -5.14
CA LEU A 116 1.37 1.09 -4.48
C LEU A 116 1.11 0.79 -2.99
N TYR A 117 0.54 1.74 -2.25
CA TYR A 117 0.35 1.59 -0.81
C TYR A 117 -0.79 0.63 -0.48
N CYS A 118 -1.87 0.62 -1.26
CA CYS A 118 -3.06 -0.20 -1.01
C CYS A 118 -2.92 -1.67 -1.48
N VAL A 119 -2.12 -1.95 -2.51
CA VAL A 119 -1.94 -3.33 -3.03
C VAL A 119 -1.16 -4.24 -2.06
N GLY A 120 -0.37 -3.67 -1.15
CA GLY A 120 0.47 -4.47 -0.24
C GLY A 120 -0.36 -5.35 0.70
N ALA A 121 -0.08 -6.66 0.74
CA ALA A 121 -0.77 -7.63 1.62
C ALA A 121 -0.72 -7.24 3.12
N MET A 122 0.36 -6.56 3.54
CA MET A 122 0.51 -6.03 4.89
C MET A 122 -0.53 -4.94 5.24
N ALA A 123 -1.12 -4.27 4.25
CA ALA A 123 -2.24 -3.36 4.49
C ALA A 123 -3.48 -4.12 5.01
N ILE A 124 -3.77 -5.29 4.42
CA ILE A 124 -4.91 -6.12 4.84
C ILE A 124 -4.60 -6.81 6.16
N ILE A 125 -3.51 -7.60 6.20
CA ILE A 125 -3.15 -8.41 7.36
C ILE A 125 -2.86 -7.51 8.56
N GLY A 126 -2.14 -6.41 8.35
CA GLY A 126 -1.87 -5.44 9.39
C GLY A 126 -3.16 -4.86 9.95
N SER A 127 -4.06 -4.37 9.10
CA SER A 127 -5.32 -3.75 9.55
C SER A 127 -6.22 -4.74 10.29
N LEU A 128 -6.25 -6.00 9.85
CA LEU A 128 -6.95 -7.07 10.57
C LEU A 128 -6.34 -7.30 11.96
N ASN A 129 -5.03 -7.41 12.07
CA ASN A 129 -4.35 -7.61 13.36
C ASN A 129 -4.57 -6.40 14.30
N ASP A 130 -4.41 -5.19 13.77
CA ASP A 130 -4.63 -3.94 14.51
C ASP A 130 -6.09 -3.77 14.98
N GLY A 131 -7.05 -4.34 14.26
CA GLY A 131 -8.47 -4.36 14.65
C GLY A 131 -8.82 -5.48 15.61
N LEU A 132 -8.34 -6.71 15.38
CA LEU A 132 -8.71 -7.90 16.16
C LEU A 132 -7.95 -8.02 17.47
N THR A 133 -6.63 -7.82 17.43
CA THR A 133 -5.72 -8.10 18.56
C THR A 133 -5.15 -6.82 19.17
N GLY A 134 -5.36 -5.67 18.51
CA GLY A 134 -4.74 -4.39 18.88
C GLY A 134 -3.25 -4.31 18.58
N ASP A 135 -2.67 -5.29 17.89
CA ASP A 135 -1.25 -5.29 17.52
C ASP A 135 -1.01 -4.55 16.21
N SER A 136 -0.55 -3.30 16.35
CA SER A 136 -0.21 -2.41 15.24
C SER A 136 1.19 -2.62 14.65
N SER A 137 1.99 -3.59 15.11
CA SER A 137 3.41 -3.74 14.74
C SER A 137 3.62 -3.86 13.24
N VAL A 138 2.75 -4.60 12.56
CA VAL A 138 2.79 -4.77 11.09
C VAL A 138 2.52 -3.45 10.37
N LEU A 139 1.57 -2.63 10.84
CA LEU A 139 1.33 -1.31 10.25
C LEU A 139 2.43 -0.31 10.57
N PHE A 140 3.14 -0.43 11.69
CA PHE A 140 4.30 0.42 11.95
C PHE A 140 5.44 0.14 10.99
N ILE A 141 5.73 -1.14 10.71
CA ILE A 141 6.69 -1.52 9.67
C ILE A 141 6.24 -0.99 8.31
N LYS A 142 4.95 -1.14 7.97
CA LYS A 142 4.40 -0.59 6.73
C LYS A 142 4.51 0.94 6.68
N GLY A 143 4.24 1.64 7.78
CA GLY A 143 4.41 3.09 7.90
C GLY A 143 5.83 3.56 7.60
N ALA A 144 6.83 2.83 8.08
CA ALA A 144 8.22 3.12 7.74
C ALA A 144 8.51 2.92 6.23
N LEU A 145 7.96 1.86 5.62
CA LEU A 145 8.10 1.59 4.19
C LEU A 145 7.38 2.65 3.33
N ASP A 146 6.09 2.85 3.55
CA ASP A 146 5.25 3.79 2.80
C ASP A 146 5.71 5.24 3.03
N GLY A 147 6.16 5.59 4.22
CA GLY A 147 6.76 6.89 4.53
C GLY A 147 8.06 7.14 3.78
N THR A 148 8.98 6.16 3.77
CA THR A 148 10.23 6.27 3.00
C THR A 148 9.96 6.34 1.49
N MET A 149 9.02 5.53 1.00
CA MET A 149 8.55 5.60 -0.40
C MET A 149 7.92 6.96 -0.71
N SER A 150 7.19 7.55 0.23
CA SER A 150 6.55 8.87 0.04
C SER A 150 7.58 9.97 -0.16
N ILE A 151 8.71 9.94 0.55
CA ILE A 151 9.82 10.89 0.33
C ILE A 151 10.29 10.81 -1.12
N MET A 152 10.54 9.59 -1.60
CA MET A 152 11.09 9.35 -2.94
C MET A 152 10.08 9.64 -4.05
N LEU A 153 8.86 9.10 -3.94
CA LEU A 153 7.80 9.33 -4.91
C LEU A 153 7.41 10.80 -5.00
N THR A 154 7.49 11.56 -3.91
CA THR A 154 7.19 13.00 -3.93
C THR A 154 8.26 13.79 -4.66
N ALA A 155 9.53 13.41 -4.53
CA ALA A 155 10.61 14.06 -5.26
C ALA A 155 10.41 13.95 -6.78
N SER A 156 9.76 12.88 -7.23
CA SER A 156 9.44 12.60 -8.63
C SER A 156 8.08 13.15 -9.09
N LEU A 157 7.03 12.75 -8.39
CA LEU A 157 5.63 12.95 -8.80
C LEU A 157 4.96 14.12 -8.09
N GLY A 158 5.65 14.79 -7.15
CA GLY A 158 5.18 15.98 -6.47
C GLY A 158 4.13 15.71 -5.37
N ILE A 159 3.40 16.77 -5.02
CA ILE A 159 2.53 16.81 -3.84
C ILE A 159 1.34 15.85 -3.92
N GLY A 160 0.97 15.36 -5.11
CA GLY A 160 -0.12 14.39 -5.29
C GLY A 160 0.03 13.14 -4.43
N VAL A 161 1.26 12.76 -4.08
CA VAL A 161 1.56 11.62 -3.19
C VAL A 161 0.92 11.78 -1.81
N ALA A 162 0.87 12.98 -1.23
CA ALA A 162 0.27 13.17 0.11
C ALA A 162 -1.20 12.76 0.14
N PHE A 163 -1.91 12.94 -0.97
CA PHE A 163 -3.34 12.62 -1.05
C PHE A 163 -3.61 11.12 -1.08
N SER A 164 -2.61 10.28 -1.36
CA SER A 164 -2.73 8.82 -1.23
C SER A 164 -2.94 8.36 0.22
N ALA A 165 -2.65 9.21 1.21
CA ALA A 165 -3.00 8.95 2.60
C ALA A 165 -4.52 8.78 2.79
N ILE A 166 -5.35 9.43 1.96
CA ILE A 166 -6.82 9.34 2.03
C ILE A 166 -7.31 7.93 1.71
N PRO A 167 -7.04 7.34 0.52
CA PRO A 167 -7.46 5.97 0.23
C PRO A 167 -6.81 4.96 1.16
N VAL A 168 -5.57 5.17 1.61
CA VAL A 168 -4.93 4.30 2.62
C VAL A 168 -5.70 4.33 3.94
N LEU A 169 -6.06 5.51 4.45
CA LEU A 169 -6.87 5.66 5.67
C LEU A 169 -8.24 5.02 5.52
N LEU A 170 -8.92 5.24 4.39
CA LEU A 170 -10.24 4.66 4.16
C LEU A 170 -10.15 3.13 4.08
N TYR A 171 -9.18 2.60 3.34
CA TYR A 171 -9.00 1.18 3.14
C TYR A 171 -8.58 0.44 4.43
N GLN A 172 -7.46 0.86 5.04
CA GLN A 172 -6.95 0.25 6.26
C GLN A 172 -7.87 0.52 7.46
N GLY A 173 -8.45 1.71 7.52
CA GLY A 173 -9.35 2.13 8.59
C GLY A 173 -10.65 1.36 8.56
N ALA A 174 -11.27 1.18 7.38
CA ALA A 174 -12.47 0.36 7.25
C ALA A 174 -12.22 -1.07 7.71
N ILE A 175 -11.11 -1.69 7.30
CA ILE A 175 -10.75 -3.05 7.73
C ILE A 175 -10.54 -3.11 9.25
N SER A 176 -9.74 -2.18 9.80
CA SER A 176 -9.44 -2.17 11.24
C SER A 176 -10.69 -1.97 12.11
N LEU A 177 -11.60 -1.08 11.68
CA LEU A 177 -12.84 -0.80 12.41
C LEU A 177 -13.82 -1.97 12.35
N LEU A 178 -14.04 -2.54 11.15
CA LEU A 178 -14.91 -3.70 10.99
C LEU A 178 -14.38 -4.91 11.77
N ALA A 179 -13.07 -5.11 11.77
CA ALA A 179 -12.42 -6.17 12.51
C ALA A 179 -12.54 -5.95 14.04
N GLY A 180 -12.41 -4.72 14.52
CA GLY A 180 -12.62 -4.39 15.94
C GLY A 180 -14.07 -4.60 16.41
N ILE A 181 -15.06 -4.43 15.54
CA ILE A 181 -16.47 -4.74 15.86
C ILE A 181 -16.71 -6.24 16.00
N ILE A 182 -15.96 -7.06 15.26
CA ILE A 182 -16.05 -8.53 15.25
C ILE A 182 -15.14 -9.16 16.32
N SER A 183 -14.24 -8.37 16.91
CA SER A 183 -13.34 -8.82 17.98
C SER A 183 -14.17 -9.37 19.16
N PRO A 184 -13.87 -10.59 19.65
CA PRO A 184 -14.63 -11.25 20.71
C PRO A 184 -14.49 -10.61 22.09
#